data_AF-A0A4S2F756-F1
#
_entry.id   AF-A0A4S2F756-F1
#
_cell.length_a   1.000
_cell.length_b   1.000
_cell.length_c   1.000
_cell.angle_alpha   90.00
_cell.angle_beta   90.00
_cell.angle_gamma   90.00
#
_symmetry.space_group_name_H-M   'P 1'
#
loop_
_entity.id
_entity.type
_entity.pdbx_description
1 polymer ?
#
loop_
_entity_poly.entity_id
_entity_poly.type
_entity_poly.pdbx_seq_one_letter_code
_entity_poly.pdbx_strand_id
1 'polypeptide(L)'
;MAAAQAAQDFESRLDTLTSIGDLAPTPQDLAWYESNLVDVQSWHVDPEPFNEPEPSLDAIAQELGQEARTAVNPLAFWNTKQLRLEFIAQRAQDRVVAARQEWEVRRDAFLAAQTERAQSLESARESAMDWLTKALEGDPNYVTEKIIQSLSELNLPLELSLQLSFEAPTLTIMASFDPEKTFPQERPSTLKAGWLRTKPIPKKDLSILIDQFTPELCHVLAAVGFDVSPTIEQAHVNLYSDNVLLGEYEYTRTQ
;
A
#
# COMPACT_ATOMS: atom_id res chain seq x y z
N MET A 1 -19.31 -8.74 35.47
CA MET A 1 -18.56 -8.08 34.37
C MET A 1 -17.67 -9.08 33.64
N ALA A 2 -16.67 -9.71 34.28
CA ALA A 2 -15.78 -10.69 33.63
C ALA A 2 -16.49 -11.88 32.94
N ALA A 3 -17.64 -12.29 33.48
CA ALA A 3 -18.38 -13.45 33.02
C ALA A 3 -19.19 -13.17 31.72
N ALA A 4 -19.71 -11.96 31.57
CA ALA A 4 -20.35 -11.51 30.34
C ALA A 4 -19.30 -11.25 29.25
N GLN A 5 -18.14 -10.73 29.65
CA GLN A 5 -17.00 -10.53 28.75
C GLN A 5 -16.52 -11.85 28.14
N ALA A 6 -16.30 -12.89 28.95
CA ALA A 6 -15.85 -14.19 28.44
C ALA A 6 -16.85 -14.87 27.48
N ALA A 7 -18.16 -14.64 27.67
CA ALA A 7 -19.18 -15.11 26.73
C ALA A 7 -19.16 -14.29 25.43
N GLN A 8 -19.03 -12.97 25.55
CA GLN A 8 -18.92 -12.08 24.40
C GLN A 8 -17.65 -12.36 23.57
N ASP A 9 -16.51 -12.61 24.22
CA ASP A 9 -15.24 -12.93 23.55
C ASP A 9 -15.33 -14.29 22.82
N PHE A 10 -16.04 -15.26 23.40
CA PHE A 10 -16.30 -16.56 22.77
C PHE A 10 -17.15 -16.41 21.50
N GLU A 11 -18.29 -15.73 21.60
CA GLU A 11 -19.17 -15.50 20.44
C GLU A 11 -18.46 -14.68 19.37
N SER A 12 -17.75 -13.61 19.74
CA SER A 12 -16.99 -12.79 18.79
C SER A 12 -15.92 -13.60 18.06
N ARG A 13 -15.22 -14.51 18.73
CA ARG A 13 -14.21 -15.37 18.08
C ARG A 13 -14.87 -16.38 17.15
N LEU A 14 -16.04 -16.91 17.53
CA LEU A 14 -16.79 -17.84 16.70
C LEU A 14 -17.31 -17.15 15.44
N ASP A 15 -17.88 -15.95 15.60
CA ASP A 15 -18.37 -15.11 14.50
C ASP A 15 -17.25 -14.87 13.47
N THR A 16 -16.06 -14.42 13.93
CA THR A 16 -14.89 -14.20 13.06
C THR A 16 -14.48 -15.44 12.28
N LEU A 17 -14.53 -16.62 12.90
CA LEU A 17 -14.21 -17.87 12.21
C LEU A 17 -15.29 -18.22 11.18
N THR A 18 -16.56 -18.08 11.54
CA THR A 18 -17.69 -18.40 10.64
C THR A 18 -17.85 -17.41 9.49
N SER A 19 -17.30 -16.20 9.61
CA SER A 19 -17.31 -15.17 8.57
C SER A 19 -15.98 -15.06 7.81
N ILE A 20 -15.11 -16.08 7.88
CA ILE A 20 -13.79 -16.01 7.23
C ILE A 20 -13.89 -15.79 5.72
N GLY A 21 -14.97 -16.29 5.09
CA GLY A 21 -15.26 -16.09 3.67
C GLY A 21 -15.32 -14.61 3.24
N ASP A 22 -15.68 -13.71 4.16
CA ASP A 22 -15.74 -12.26 3.89
C ASP A 22 -14.35 -11.64 3.65
N LEU A 23 -13.27 -12.37 3.97
CA LEU A 23 -11.89 -11.96 3.68
C LEU A 23 -11.46 -12.29 2.25
N ALA A 24 -12.28 -13.01 1.48
CA ALA A 24 -11.96 -13.35 0.10
C ALA A 24 -11.87 -12.08 -0.76
N PRO A 25 -10.73 -11.83 -1.44
CA PRO A 25 -10.65 -10.72 -2.37
C PRO A 25 -11.60 -10.96 -3.54
N THR A 26 -12.01 -9.87 -4.21
CA THR A 26 -12.72 -9.97 -5.49
C THR A 26 -11.68 -10.09 -6.60
N PRO A 27 -11.56 -11.25 -7.27
CA PRO A 27 -10.53 -11.44 -8.29
C PRO A 27 -10.72 -10.46 -9.44
N GLN A 28 -9.65 -9.77 -9.82
CA GLN A 28 -9.65 -8.98 -11.06
C GLN A 28 -9.67 -9.90 -12.28
N ASP A 29 -10.26 -9.48 -13.41
CA ASP A 29 -10.30 -10.23 -14.66
C ASP A 29 -9.10 -9.92 -15.58
N LEU A 30 -8.93 -10.66 -16.67
CA LEU A 30 -7.86 -10.41 -17.64
C LEU A 30 -7.88 -8.97 -18.18
N ALA A 31 -9.07 -8.44 -18.47
CA ALA A 31 -9.24 -7.10 -19.02
C ALA A 31 -8.73 -6.02 -18.06
N TRP A 32 -8.89 -6.22 -16.76
CA TRP A 32 -8.33 -5.33 -15.75
C TRP A 32 -6.81 -5.29 -15.82
N TYR A 33 -6.11 -6.43 -15.87
CA TYR A 33 -4.64 -6.45 -15.95
C TYR A 33 -4.13 -5.81 -17.25
N GLU A 34 -4.76 -6.13 -18.39
CA GLU A 34 -4.41 -5.54 -19.69
C GLU A 34 -4.60 -4.02 -19.67
N SER A 35 -5.73 -3.55 -19.13
CA SER A 35 -6.02 -2.11 -19.01
C SER A 35 -5.04 -1.40 -18.08
N ASN A 36 -4.67 -2.00 -16.95
CA ASN A 36 -3.72 -1.41 -16.02
C ASN A 36 -2.30 -1.38 -16.61
N LEU A 37 -1.91 -2.40 -17.38
CA LEU A 37 -0.61 -2.38 -18.06
C LEU A 37 -0.53 -1.24 -19.08
N VAL A 38 -1.60 -1.02 -19.86
CA VAL A 38 -1.69 0.11 -20.80
C VAL A 38 -1.67 1.45 -20.06
N ASP A 39 -2.38 1.57 -18.94
CA ASP A 39 -2.36 2.79 -18.12
C ASP A 39 -0.96 3.10 -17.60
N VAL A 40 -0.28 2.14 -16.99
CA VAL A 40 1.08 2.29 -16.46
C VAL A 40 2.09 2.66 -17.56
N GLN A 41 1.96 2.07 -18.75
CA GLN A 41 2.81 2.43 -19.90
C GLN A 41 2.67 3.91 -20.30
N SER A 42 1.53 4.53 -20.01
CA SER A 42 1.28 5.94 -20.28
C SER A 42 1.85 6.89 -19.22
N TRP A 43 2.32 6.38 -18.06
CA TRP A 43 2.84 7.23 -17.00
C TRP A 43 4.13 7.93 -17.45
N HIS A 44 4.14 9.27 -17.35
CA HIS A 44 5.30 10.11 -17.60
C HIS A 44 5.21 11.40 -16.77
N VAL A 45 6.36 12.02 -16.51
CA VAL A 45 6.41 13.37 -15.93
C VAL A 45 6.60 14.36 -17.06
N ASP A 46 5.66 15.30 -17.20
CA ASP A 46 5.87 16.48 -18.02
C ASP A 46 6.79 17.46 -17.29
N PRO A 47 7.92 17.87 -17.88
CA PRO A 47 8.83 18.80 -17.23
C PRO A 47 8.20 20.18 -17.12
N GLU A 48 8.01 20.66 -15.89
CA GLU A 48 7.55 22.03 -15.66
C GLU A 48 8.73 23.02 -15.76
N PRO A 49 8.55 24.19 -16.40
CA PRO A 49 9.59 25.20 -16.49
C PRO A 49 9.79 25.93 -15.15
N PHE A 50 11.03 26.32 -14.86
CA PHE A 50 11.34 27.24 -13.77
C PHE A 50 10.96 28.67 -14.18
N ASN A 51 9.88 29.20 -13.60
CA ASN A 51 9.26 30.47 -14.04
C ASN A 51 9.78 31.72 -13.31
N GLU A 52 10.66 31.57 -12.31
CA GLU A 52 11.20 32.74 -11.62
C GLU A 52 12.21 33.48 -12.53
N PRO A 53 11.99 34.77 -12.83
CA PRO A 53 12.89 35.51 -13.69
C PRO A 53 14.24 35.74 -13.01
N GLU A 54 15.30 35.76 -13.81
CA GLU A 54 16.65 36.08 -13.33
C GLU A 54 16.71 37.52 -12.78
N PRO A 55 17.34 37.75 -11.61
CA PRO A 55 17.47 39.08 -11.04
C PRO A 55 18.25 40.02 -11.98
N SER A 56 17.64 41.15 -12.34
CA SER A 56 18.27 42.15 -13.19
C SER A 56 18.91 43.29 -12.39
N LEU A 57 19.99 43.86 -12.94
CA LEU A 57 20.63 45.07 -12.41
C LEU A 57 19.64 46.22 -12.23
N ASP A 58 18.72 46.39 -13.18
CA ASP A 58 17.75 47.49 -13.15
C ASP A 58 16.71 47.32 -12.03
N ALA A 59 16.22 46.09 -11.80
CA ALA A 59 15.29 45.81 -10.71
C ALA A 59 15.94 46.07 -9.34
N ILE A 60 17.18 45.61 -9.15
CA ILE A 60 17.93 45.80 -7.90
C ILE A 60 18.35 47.27 -7.71
N ALA A 61 18.71 47.98 -8.79
CA ALA A 61 19.01 49.40 -8.74
C ALA A 61 17.77 50.24 -8.35
N GLN A 62 16.57 49.84 -8.77
CA GLN A 62 15.32 50.48 -8.34
C GLN A 62 15.03 50.26 -6.86
N GLU A 63 15.20 49.04 -6.34
CA GLU A 63 15.06 48.75 -4.90
C GLU A 63 16.08 49.54 -4.07
N LEU A 64 17.35 49.51 -4.46
CA LEU A 64 18.42 50.31 -3.85
C LEU A 64 18.13 51.81 -3.91
N GLY A 65 17.48 52.29 -4.96
CA GLY A 65 17.05 53.67 -5.09
C GLY A 65 16.02 54.09 -4.04
N GLN A 66 15.10 53.19 -3.68
CA GLN A 66 14.14 53.43 -2.59
C GLN A 66 14.80 53.38 -1.21
N GLU A 67 15.73 52.46 -0.99
CA GLU A 67 16.52 52.42 0.24
C GLU A 67 17.40 53.66 0.40
N ALA A 68 18.07 54.11 -0.66
CA ALA A 68 18.92 55.30 -0.66
C ALA A 68 18.13 56.58 -0.35
N ARG A 69 16.83 56.63 -0.71
CA ARG A 69 15.95 57.75 -0.35
C ARG A 69 15.70 57.83 1.16
N THR A 70 15.68 56.69 1.82
CA THR A 70 15.41 56.55 3.26
C THR A 70 16.70 56.68 4.09
N ALA A 71 17.81 56.14 3.58
CA ALA A 71 19.10 56.11 4.29
C ALA A 71 19.93 57.41 4.16
N VAL A 72 19.79 58.15 3.05
CA VAL A 72 20.56 59.38 2.82
C VAL A 72 19.80 60.60 3.36
N ASN A 73 20.37 61.23 4.39
CA ASN A 73 19.77 62.32 5.15
C ASN A 73 19.54 63.60 4.29
N PRO A 74 18.31 64.15 4.24
CA PRO A 74 17.96 65.26 3.35
C PRO A 74 18.51 66.64 3.74
N LEU A 75 19.13 66.79 4.92
CA LEU A 75 19.57 68.09 5.45
C LEU A 75 20.69 68.76 4.61
N ALA A 76 21.40 68.02 3.77
CA ALA A 76 22.42 68.54 2.86
C ALA A 76 21.99 68.43 1.39
N PHE A 77 21.00 69.25 0.99
CA PHE A 77 20.36 69.28 -0.34
C PHE A 77 21.34 69.27 -1.52
N TRP A 78 22.47 69.97 -1.41
CA TRP A 78 23.40 70.15 -2.53
C TRP A 78 24.11 68.85 -2.95
N ASN A 79 24.39 67.94 -2.01
CA ASN A 79 25.12 66.69 -2.29
C ASN A 79 24.27 65.42 -2.17
N THR A 80 23.00 65.52 -1.79
CA THR A 80 22.14 64.35 -1.52
C THR A 80 21.98 63.45 -2.75
N LYS A 81 21.90 64.04 -3.96
CA LYS A 81 21.76 63.30 -5.22
C LYS A 81 23.00 62.47 -5.55
N GLN A 82 24.18 63.05 -5.37
CA GLN A 82 25.47 62.35 -5.58
C GLN A 82 25.65 61.21 -4.57
N LEU A 83 25.38 61.48 -3.29
CA LEU A 83 25.47 60.47 -2.23
C LEU A 83 24.53 59.28 -2.44
N ARG A 84 23.33 59.51 -2.99
CA ARG A 84 22.39 58.42 -3.35
C ARG A 84 22.89 57.60 -4.53
N LEU A 85 23.46 58.23 -5.56
CA LEU A 85 24.05 57.52 -6.70
C LEU A 85 25.27 56.71 -6.29
N GLU A 86 26.14 57.25 -5.44
CA GLU A 86 27.28 56.52 -4.87
C GLU A 86 26.82 55.35 -3.99
N PHE A 87 25.77 55.54 -3.18
CA PHE A 87 25.19 54.48 -2.36
C PHE A 87 24.70 53.30 -3.20
N ILE A 88 24.01 53.59 -4.32
CA ILE A 88 23.52 52.58 -5.26
C ILE A 88 24.70 51.92 -5.98
N ALA A 89 25.63 52.70 -6.54
CA ALA A 89 26.76 52.18 -7.30
C ALA A 89 27.69 51.27 -6.47
N GLN A 90 27.90 51.60 -5.18
CA GLN A 90 28.73 50.79 -4.28
C GLN A 90 28.07 49.46 -3.88
N ARG A 91 26.74 49.32 -3.97
CA ARG A 91 26.01 48.15 -3.45
C ARG A 91 25.27 47.35 -4.51
N ALA A 92 25.00 47.93 -5.67
CA ALA A 92 24.22 47.31 -6.75
C ALA A 92 24.89 46.05 -7.28
N GLN A 93 26.21 46.10 -7.52
CA GLN A 93 26.94 44.96 -8.04
C GLN A 93 26.90 43.78 -7.06
N ASP A 94 27.21 44.00 -5.79
CA ASP A 94 27.25 42.95 -4.77
C ASP A 94 25.86 42.35 -4.51
N ARG A 95 24.81 43.19 -4.47
CA ARG A 95 23.42 42.70 -4.32
C ARG A 95 22.95 41.88 -5.52
N VAL A 96 23.31 42.28 -6.73
CA VAL A 96 22.96 41.51 -7.94
C VAL A 96 23.66 40.16 -7.93
N VAL A 97 24.94 40.14 -7.57
CA VAL A 97 25.68 38.88 -7.45
C VAL A 97 25.04 37.96 -6.41
N ALA A 98 24.71 38.48 -5.22
CA ALA A 98 24.04 37.70 -4.17
C ALA A 98 22.65 37.20 -4.60
N ALA A 99 21.82 38.08 -5.17
CA ALA A 99 20.48 37.71 -5.64
C ALA A 99 20.54 36.66 -6.76
N ARG A 100 21.52 36.78 -7.67
CA ARG A 100 21.74 35.80 -8.74
C ARG A 100 22.17 34.45 -8.19
N GLN A 101 23.05 34.42 -7.19
CA GLN A 101 23.44 33.18 -6.51
C GLN A 101 22.23 32.52 -5.83
N GLU A 102 21.40 33.28 -5.12
CA GLU A 102 20.16 32.76 -4.50
C GLU A 102 19.17 32.23 -5.54
N TRP A 103 19.05 32.91 -6.69
CA TRP A 103 18.23 32.47 -7.80
C TRP A 103 18.77 31.19 -8.45
N GLU A 104 20.09 31.09 -8.67
CA GLU A 104 20.75 29.87 -9.19
C GLU A 104 20.52 28.70 -8.24
N VAL A 105 20.69 28.90 -6.93
CA VAL A 105 20.40 27.87 -5.91
C VAL A 105 18.94 27.40 -5.97
N ARG A 106 17.98 28.32 -6.10
CA ARG A 106 16.55 27.97 -6.22
C ARG A 106 16.25 27.24 -7.53
N ARG A 107 16.81 27.70 -8.65
CA ARG A 107 16.68 27.03 -9.96
C ARG A 107 17.23 25.61 -9.89
N ASP A 108 18.43 25.44 -9.35
CA ASP A 108 19.10 24.15 -9.30
C ASP A 108 18.37 23.19 -8.35
N ALA A 109 17.86 23.69 -7.21
CA ALA A 109 17.01 22.91 -6.31
C ALA A 109 15.70 22.47 -6.98
N PHE A 110 15.06 23.36 -7.76
CA PHE A 110 13.86 23.03 -8.53
C PHE A 110 14.14 21.94 -9.58
N LEU A 111 15.21 22.08 -10.34
CA LEU A 111 15.60 21.09 -11.36
C LEU A 111 15.97 19.73 -10.74
N ALA A 112 16.64 19.74 -9.58
CA ALA A 112 16.95 18.53 -8.83
C ALA A 112 15.67 17.83 -8.36
N ALA A 113 14.71 18.57 -7.78
CA ALA A 113 13.43 18.03 -7.33
C ALA A 113 12.61 17.45 -8.51
N GLN A 114 12.62 18.09 -9.67
CA GLN A 114 11.98 17.55 -10.88
C GLN A 114 12.63 16.26 -11.37
N THR A 115 13.96 16.19 -11.29
CA THR A 115 14.71 14.97 -11.66
C THR A 115 14.40 13.83 -10.71
N GLU A 116 14.38 14.08 -9.40
CA GLU A 116 14.03 13.08 -8.38
C GLU A 116 12.59 12.59 -8.55
N ARG A 117 11.65 13.50 -8.83
CA ARG A 117 10.26 13.15 -9.13
C ARG A 117 10.15 12.25 -10.36
N ALA A 118 10.87 12.57 -11.44
CA ALA A 118 10.90 11.77 -12.66
C ALA A 118 11.50 10.38 -12.39
N GLN A 119 12.60 10.28 -11.63
CA GLN A 119 13.21 9.00 -11.26
C GLN A 119 12.30 8.15 -10.37
N SER A 120 11.62 8.77 -9.40
CA SER A 120 10.68 8.08 -8.52
C SER A 120 9.47 7.55 -9.31
N LEU A 121 8.92 8.34 -10.24
CA LEU A 121 7.85 7.86 -11.10
C LEU A 121 8.32 6.74 -12.02
N GLU A 122 9.50 6.88 -12.62
CA GLU A 122 10.05 5.85 -13.52
C GLU A 122 10.26 4.53 -12.77
N SER A 123 10.85 4.57 -11.57
CA SER A 123 11.03 3.37 -10.73
C SER A 123 9.69 2.73 -10.34
N ALA A 124 8.68 3.54 -10.00
CA ALA A 124 7.34 3.04 -9.73
C ALA A 124 6.69 2.42 -10.98
N ARG A 125 6.89 3.04 -12.15
CA ARG A 125 6.41 2.55 -13.44
C ARG A 125 7.06 1.22 -13.81
N GLU A 126 8.38 1.12 -13.74
CA GLU A 126 9.14 -0.12 -14.01
C GLU A 126 8.67 -1.25 -13.09
N SER A 127 8.55 -0.98 -11.79
CA SER A 127 8.04 -1.95 -10.82
C SER A 127 6.61 -2.39 -11.15
N ALA A 128 5.75 -1.45 -11.52
CA ALA A 128 4.36 -1.71 -11.88
C ALA A 128 4.23 -2.55 -13.15
N MET A 129 5.02 -2.21 -14.18
CA MET A 129 5.09 -2.98 -15.42
C MET A 129 5.60 -4.40 -15.19
N ASP A 130 6.64 -4.57 -14.37
CA ASP A 130 7.23 -5.87 -14.07
C ASP A 130 6.21 -6.82 -13.44
N TRP A 131 5.51 -6.40 -12.37
CA TRP A 131 4.55 -7.29 -11.72
C TRP A 131 3.32 -7.56 -12.59
N LEU A 132 2.82 -6.57 -13.33
CA LEU A 132 1.69 -6.75 -14.25
C LEU A 132 2.03 -7.74 -15.35
N THR A 133 3.23 -7.64 -15.92
CA THR A 133 3.71 -8.55 -16.96
C THR A 133 3.84 -9.97 -16.40
N LYS A 134 4.48 -10.15 -15.24
CA LYS A 134 4.60 -11.46 -14.58
C LYS A 134 3.25 -12.07 -14.23
N ALA A 135 2.29 -11.26 -13.80
CA ALA A 135 0.92 -11.70 -13.54
C ALA A 135 0.25 -12.19 -14.84
N LEU A 136 0.33 -11.42 -15.92
CA LEU A 136 -0.25 -11.76 -17.23
C LEU A 136 0.40 -12.98 -17.88
N GLU A 137 1.71 -13.15 -17.73
CA GLU A 137 2.46 -14.29 -18.25
C GLU A 137 2.27 -15.55 -17.39
N GLY A 138 1.81 -15.40 -16.14
CA GLY A 138 1.71 -16.50 -15.19
C GLY A 138 3.09 -17.01 -14.77
N ASP A 139 4.02 -16.11 -14.44
CA ASP A 139 5.34 -16.52 -13.94
C ASP A 139 5.19 -17.34 -12.64
N PRO A 140 5.66 -18.60 -12.56
CA PRO A 140 5.37 -19.45 -11.41
C PRO A 140 5.98 -18.98 -10.09
N ASN A 141 7.15 -18.34 -10.13
CA ASN A 141 7.80 -17.82 -8.92
C ASN A 141 7.03 -16.61 -8.41
N TYR A 142 6.69 -15.67 -9.29
CA TYR A 142 5.86 -14.52 -8.97
C TYR A 142 4.51 -14.94 -8.39
N VAL A 143 3.78 -15.85 -9.05
CA VAL A 143 2.46 -16.30 -8.60
C VAL A 143 2.52 -16.90 -7.21
N THR A 144 3.45 -17.83 -6.97
CA THR A 144 3.58 -18.50 -5.67
C THR A 144 4.01 -17.55 -4.56
N GLU A 145 5.02 -16.70 -4.80
CA GLU A 145 5.46 -15.69 -3.82
C GLU A 145 4.37 -14.67 -3.52
N LYS A 146 3.65 -14.20 -4.54
CA LYS A 146 2.60 -13.19 -4.38
C LYS A 146 1.37 -13.75 -3.66
N ILE A 147 1.00 -15.02 -3.87
CA ILE A 147 -0.05 -15.69 -3.09
C ILE A 147 0.36 -15.77 -1.62
N ILE A 148 1.59 -16.20 -1.31
CA ILE A 148 2.09 -16.28 0.07
C ILE A 148 2.07 -14.89 0.72
N GLN A 149 2.56 -13.88 0.02
CA GLN A 149 2.53 -12.50 0.49
C GLN A 149 1.09 -12.05 0.78
N SER A 150 0.17 -12.23 -0.18
CA SER A 150 -1.22 -11.78 -0.05
C SER A 150 -1.92 -12.47 1.13
N LEU A 151 -1.70 -13.78 1.32
CA LEU A 151 -2.24 -14.51 2.47
C LEU A 151 -1.63 -14.05 3.81
N SER A 152 -0.37 -13.62 3.82
CA SER A 152 0.28 -13.07 5.02
C SER A 152 -0.21 -11.67 5.39
N GLU A 153 -0.68 -10.90 4.40
CA GLU A 153 -1.28 -9.58 4.59
C GLU A 153 -2.75 -9.66 5.04
N LEU A 154 -3.43 -10.78 4.77
CA LEU A 154 -4.73 -11.08 5.33
C LEU A 154 -4.61 -11.36 6.84
N ASN A 155 -5.41 -10.67 7.65
CA ASN A 155 -5.52 -10.91 9.09
C ASN A 155 -6.36 -12.17 9.38
N LEU A 156 -5.86 -13.33 8.95
CA LEU A 156 -6.55 -14.60 9.15
C LEU A 156 -6.63 -14.95 10.64
N PRO A 157 -7.78 -15.44 11.14
CA PRO A 157 -7.96 -15.82 12.54
C PRO A 157 -7.31 -17.17 12.90
N LEU A 158 -6.26 -17.58 12.17
CA LEU A 158 -5.55 -18.84 12.35
C LEU A 158 -4.12 -18.77 11.77
N GLU A 159 -3.28 -19.70 12.20
CA GLU A 159 -1.97 -19.96 11.60
C GLU A 159 -2.09 -21.04 10.54
N LEU A 160 -1.60 -20.76 9.33
CA LEU A 160 -1.61 -21.68 8.20
C LEU A 160 -0.19 -22.10 7.81
N SER A 161 -0.04 -23.38 7.51
CA SER A 161 1.10 -23.90 6.76
C SER A 161 0.65 -24.20 5.33
N LEU A 162 1.38 -23.65 4.36
CA LEU A 162 1.02 -23.66 2.94
C LEU A 162 2.10 -24.37 2.11
N GLN A 163 1.65 -25.19 1.16
CA GLN A 163 2.45 -25.66 0.04
C GLN A 163 1.69 -25.34 -1.24
N LEU A 164 2.36 -24.64 -2.15
CA LEU A 164 1.77 -24.19 -3.40
C LEU A 164 2.51 -24.83 -4.57
N SER A 165 1.74 -25.21 -5.59
CA SER A 165 2.27 -25.60 -6.89
C SER A 165 1.42 -24.97 -7.96
N PHE A 166 2.06 -24.28 -8.91
CA PHE A 166 1.36 -23.63 -10.01
C PHE A 166 1.92 -24.13 -11.34
N GLU A 167 1.02 -24.68 -12.14
CA GLU A 167 1.26 -25.09 -13.53
C GLU A 167 0.06 -24.62 -14.34
N ALA A 168 0.23 -23.52 -15.07
CA ALA A 168 -0.88 -22.86 -15.76
C ALA A 168 -1.69 -23.84 -16.63
N PRO A 169 -3.03 -23.80 -16.58
CA PRO A 169 -3.87 -22.79 -15.91
C PRO A 169 -4.27 -23.16 -14.47
N THR A 170 -3.60 -24.13 -13.85
CA THR A 170 -4.04 -24.78 -12.61
C THR A 170 -3.14 -24.42 -11.42
N LEU A 171 -3.76 -23.94 -10.34
CA LEU A 171 -3.12 -23.72 -9.05
C LEU A 171 -3.51 -24.85 -8.08
N THR A 172 -2.52 -25.45 -7.42
CA THR A 172 -2.74 -26.40 -6.33
C THR A 172 -2.28 -25.78 -5.01
N ILE A 173 -3.18 -25.73 -4.04
CA ILE A 173 -2.95 -25.23 -2.69
C ILE A 173 -3.14 -26.39 -1.72
N MET A 174 -2.08 -26.76 -1.00
CA MET A 174 -2.17 -27.65 0.15
C MET A 174 -1.98 -26.81 1.40
N ALA A 175 -3.04 -26.66 2.19
CA ALA A 175 -3.07 -25.86 3.40
C ALA A 175 -3.29 -26.75 4.62
N SER A 176 -2.66 -26.42 5.74
CA SER A 176 -2.92 -27.09 7.01
C SER A 176 -2.96 -26.11 8.17
N PHE A 177 -3.80 -26.41 9.15
CA PHE A 177 -3.91 -25.66 10.40
C PHE A 177 -4.15 -26.59 11.58
N ASP A 178 -4.00 -26.07 12.80
CA ASP A 178 -4.24 -26.77 14.04
C ASP A 178 -5.64 -26.39 14.60
N PRO A 179 -6.63 -27.29 14.57
CA PRO A 179 -7.98 -27.00 15.07
C PRO A 179 -8.02 -26.73 16.57
N GLU A 180 -7.12 -27.30 17.37
CA GLU A 180 -7.09 -27.09 18.82
C GLU A 180 -6.70 -25.65 19.16
N LYS A 181 -5.80 -25.05 18.36
CA LYS A 181 -5.41 -23.64 18.48
C LYS A 181 -6.43 -22.69 17.85
N THR A 182 -7.08 -23.12 16.77
CA THR A 182 -7.95 -22.27 15.95
C THR A 182 -9.34 -22.12 16.59
N PHE A 183 -9.96 -23.23 16.99
CA PHE A 183 -11.31 -23.23 17.53
C PHE A 183 -11.31 -23.20 19.06
N PRO A 184 -12.29 -22.53 19.69
CA PRO A 184 -12.43 -22.57 21.14
C PRO A 184 -12.77 -23.99 21.60
N GLN A 185 -12.11 -24.46 22.66
CA GLN A 185 -12.30 -25.83 23.19
C GLN A 185 -13.34 -25.89 24.31
N GLU A 186 -13.66 -24.74 24.91
CA GLU A 186 -14.63 -24.61 25.98
C GLU A 186 -15.64 -23.52 25.65
N ARG A 187 -16.90 -23.73 26.06
CA ARG A 187 -17.95 -22.72 25.99
C ARG A 187 -18.43 -22.29 27.38
N PRO A 188 -18.70 -21.00 27.61
CA PRO A 188 -19.32 -20.56 28.84
C PRO A 188 -20.76 -21.10 28.96
N SER A 189 -21.15 -21.54 30.15
CA SER A 189 -22.51 -21.98 30.45
C SER A 189 -23.02 -21.33 31.73
N THR A 190 -24.23 -20.77 31.67
CA THR A 190 -24.92 -20.19 32.83
C THR A 190 -25.70 -21.27 33.57
N LEU A 191 -25.44 -21.40 34.88
CA LEU A 191 -26.22 -22.26 35.77
C LEU A 191 -27.49 -21.54 36.23
N LYS A 192 -28.48 -22.30 36.72
CA LYS A 192 -29.77 -21.77 37.24
C LYS A 192 -29.64 -20.71 38.34
N ALA A 193 -28.47 -20.62 38.99
CA ALA A 193 -28.18 -19.63 40.03
C ALA A 193 -27.39 -18.40 39.53
N GLY A 194 -27.19 -18.24 38.21
CA GLY A 194 -26.44 -17.12 37.62
C GLY A 194 -24.91 -17.28 37.64
N TRP A 195 -24.40 -18.40 38.16
CA TRP A 195 -22.97 -18.73 38.16
C TRP A 195 -22.55 -19.23 36.78
N LEU A 196 -21.40 -18.76 36.30
CA LEU A 196 -20.81 -19.19 35.04
C LEU A 196 -19.82 -20.34 35.26
N ARG A 197 -19.94 -21.37 34.43
CA ARG A 197 -19.03 -22.50 34.37
C ARG A 197 -18.66 -22.76 32.93
N THR A 198 -17.38 -22.92 32.63
CA THR A 198 -16.94 -23.38 31.31
C THR A 198 -17.19 -24.88 31.19
N LYS A 199 -17.62 -25.32 30.01
CA LYS A 199 -17.78 -26.73 29.68
C LYS A 199 -17.06 -27.00 28.37
N PRO A 200 -16.38 -28.17 28.24
CA PRO A 200 -15.79 -28.55 26.98
C PRO A 200 -16.86 -28.62 25.89
N ILE A 201 -16.52 -28.15 24.70
CA ILE A 201 -17.38 -28.30 23.53
C ILE A 201 -17.38 -29.78 23.15
N PRO A 202 -18.57 -30.40 22.93
CA PRO A 202 -18.63 -31.77 22.43
C PRO A 202 -17.91 -31.90 21.08
N LYS A 203 -17.16 -32.98 20.88
CA LYS A 203 -16.44 -33.25 19.61
C LYS A 203 -17.33 -33.14 18.37
N LYS A 204 -18.61 -33.54 18.49
CA LYS A 204 -19.59 -33.42 17.42
C LYS A 204 -19.87 -31.96 17.04
N ASP A 205 -20.00 -31.08 18.03
CA ASP A 205 -20.27 -29.66 17.80
C ASP A 205 -19.02 -28.97 17.20
N LEU A 206 -17.82 -29.36 17.66
CA LEU A 206 -16.55 -28.89 17.08
C LEU A 206 -16.39 -29.33 15.61
N SER A 207 -16.75 -30.58 15.30
CA SER A 207 -16.74 -31.09 13.91
C SER A 207 -17.65 -30.26 13.01
N ILE A 208 -18.87 -29.93 13.46
CA ILE A 208 -19.81 -29.12 12.67
C ILE A 208 -19.22 -27.72 12.38
N LEU A 209 -18.53 -27.13 13.35
CA LEU A 209 -17.87 -25.83 13.15
C LEU A 209 -16.73 -25.92 12.14
N ILE A 210 -15.91 -26.97 12.21
CA ILE A 210 -14.83 -27.22 11.24
C ILE A 210 -15.40 -27.44 9.84
N ASP A 211 -16.48 -28.22 9.72
CA ASP A 211 -17.14 -28.52 8.46
C ASP A 211 -17.74 -27.25 7.81
N GLN A 212 -18.21 -26.29 8.61
CA GLN A 212 -18.70 -24.99 8.14
C GLN A 212 -17.56 -24.04 7.74
N PHE A 213 -16.48 -24.04 8.52
CA PHE A 213 -15.33 -23.16 8.31
C PHE A 213 -14.50 -23.55 7.08
N THR A 214 -14.32 -24.86 6.88
CA THR A 214 -13.45 -25.44 5.86
C THR A 214 -13.75 -24.95 4.43
N PRO A 215 -15.00 -25.00 3.92
CA PRO A 215 -15.31 -24.49 2.59
C PRO A 215 -15.03 -22.98 2.44
N GLU A 216 -15.35 -22.19 3.47
CA GLU A 216 -15.12 -20.74 3.47
C GLU A 216 -13.63 -20.39 3.41
N LEU A 217 -12.80 -21.08 4.20
CA LEU A 217 -11.34 -20.90 4.13
C LEU A 217 -10.81 -21.32 2.74
N CYS A 218 -11.26 -22.45 2.21
CA CYS A 218 -10.86 -22.88 0.88
C CYS A 218 -11.26 -21.86 -0.20
N HIS A 219 -12.42 -21.22 -0.05
CA HIS A 219 -12.87 -20.16 -0.94
C HIS A 219 -11.93 -18.93 -0.89
N VAL A 220 -11.55 -18.48 0.31
CA VAL A 220 -10.57 -17.38 0.49
C VAL A 220 -9.24 -17.72 -0.18
N LEU A 221 -8.71 -18.92 0.04
CA LEU A 221 -7.44 -19.36 -0.54
C LEU A 221 -7.50 -19.37 -2.08
N ALA A 222 -8.59 -19.87 -2.66
CA ALA A 222 -8.79 -19.88 -4.10
C ALA A 222 -8.96 -18.46 -4.68
N ALA A 223 -9.74 -17.60 -4.00
CA ALA A 223 -9.97 -16.22 -4.40
C ALA A 223 -8.66 -15.41 -4.45
N VAL A 224 -7.79 -15.57 -3.45
CA VAL A 224 -6.44 -14.99 -3.48
C VAL A 224 -5.64 -15.50 -4.67
N GLY A 225 -5.71 -16.80 -4.98
CA GLY A 225 -5.08 -17.35 -6.18
C GLY A 225 -5.53 -16.63 -7.45
N PHE A 226 -6.85 -16.52 -7.67
CA PHE A 226 -7.40 -15.86 -8.85
C PHE A 226 -7.10 -14.35 -8.94
N ASP A 227 -6.96 -13.67 -7.80
CA ASP A 227 -6.62 -12.25 -7.72
C ASP A 227 -5.12 -11.96 -7.99
N VAL A 228 -4.27 -12.98 -7.96
CA VAL A 228 -2.83 -12.80 -8.21
C VAL A 228 -2.48 -12.84 -9.69
N SER A 229 -3.12 -13.73 -10.46
CA SER A 229 -2.84 -13.85 -11.90
C SER A 229 -4.09 -14.25 -12.68
N PRO A 230 -4.34 -13.59 -13.83
CA PRO A 230 -5.45 -13.96 -14.67
C PRO A 230 -5.22 -15.26 -15.46
N THR A 231 -4.04 -15.87 -15.39
CA THR A 231 -3.75 -17.16 -16.02
C THR A 231 -4.25 -18.36 -15.22
N ILE A 232 -4.59 -18.14 -13.94
CA ILE A 232 -5.19 -19.16 -13.09
C ILE A 232 -6.67 -19.25 -13.45
N GLU A 233 -7.05 -20.34 -14.11
CA GLU A 233 -8.45 -20.64 -14.42
C GLU A 233 -9.05 -21.63 -13.43
N GLN A 234 -8.19 -22.44 -12.79
CA GLN A 234 -8.59 -23.48 -11.83
C GLN A 234 -7.74 -23.43 -10.57
N ALA A 235 -8.37 -23.59 -9.41
CA ALA A 235 -7.70 -23.72 -8.12
C ALA A 235 -8.19 -24.97 -7.39
N HIS A 236 -7.26 -25.89 -7.09
CA HIS A 236 -7.49 -27.08 -6.26
C HIS A 236 -6.97 -26.80 -4.86
N VAL A 237 -7.85 -26.85 -3.87
CA VAL A 237 -7.51 -26.54 -2.48
C VAL A 237 -7.75 -27.78 -1.62
N ASN A 238 -6.67 -28.28 -1.03
CA ASN A 238 -6.66 -29.39 -0.10
C ASN A 238 -6.36 -28.87 1.31
N LEU A 239 -7.29 -29.03 2.24
CA LEU A 239 -7.16 -28.55 3.61
C LEU A 239 -6.95 -29.73 4.57
N TYR A 240 -5.93 -29.63 5.41
CA TYR A 240 -5.54 -30.68 6.34
C TYR A 240 -5.49 -30.21 7.80
N SER A 241 -5.65 -31.15 8.72
CA SER A 241 -5.29 -31.03 10.14
C SER A 241 -4.50 -32.26 10.55
N ASP A 242 -3.28 -32.10 11.05
CA ASP A 242 -2.42 -33.22 11.47
C ASP A 242 -2.33 -34.37 10.44
N ASN A 243 -2.22 -34.03 9.15
CA ASN A 243 -2.23 -34.95 8.00
C ASN A 243 -3.57 -35.66 7.71
N VAL A 244 -4.64 -35.29 8.39
CA VAL A 244 -6.01 -35.71 8.07
C VAL A 244 -6.62 -34.71 7.10
N LEU A 245 -7.06 -35.17 5.93
CA LEU A 245 -7.77 -34.35 4.96
C LEU A 245 -9.13 -33.94 5.55
N LEU A 246 -9.33 -32.64 5.71
CA LEU A 246 -10.59 -32.04 6.16
C LEU A 246 -11.52 -31.77 4.97
N GLY A 247 -10.97 -31.38 3.83
CA GLY A 247 -11.74 -31.19 2.60
C GLY A 247 -10.86 -30.92 1.38
N GLU A 248 -11.42 -31.25 0.22
CA GLU A 248 -10.85 -31.05 -1.10
C GLU A 248 -11.88 -30.30 -1.94
N TYR A 249 -11.47 -29.16 -2.50
CA TYR A 249 -12.34 -28.26 -3.24
C TYR A 249 -11.68 -27.86 -4.54
N GLU A 250 -12.47 -27.84 -5.61
CA GLU A 250 -12.07 -27.35 -6.92
C GLU A 250 -12.89 -26.11 -7.24
N TYR A 251 -12.19 -25.02 -7.55
CA TYR A 251 -12.77 -23.77 -7.98
C TYR A 251 -12.39 -23.50 -9.42
N THR A 252 -13.36 -23.07 -10.21
CA THR A 252 -13.13 -22.57 -11.56
C THR A 252 -13.47 -21.10 -11.59
N ARG A 253 -12.60 -20.31 -12.20
CA ARG A 253 -12.84 -18.89 -12.38
C ARG A 253 -14.03 -18.70 -13.31
N THR A 254 -15.06 -18.02 -12.83
CA THR A 254 -16.16 -17.56 -13.68
C THR A 254 -15.69 -16.34 -14.47
N GLN A 255 -15.73 -16.46 -15.80
CA GLN A 255 -15.45 -15.37 -16.76
C GLN A 255 -16.49 -14.25 -16.68
#